data_AF-A0A432M7M6-F1
#
_entry.id   AF-A0A432M7M6-F1
#
_cell.length_a   1.000
_cell.length_b   1.000
_cell.length_c   1.000
_cell.angle_alpha   90.00
_cell.angle_beta   90.00
_cell.angle_gamma   90.00
#
_symmetry.space_group_name_H-M   'P 1'
#
loop_
_entity.id
_entity.type
_entity.pdbx_description
1 polymer ?
#
loop_
_entity_poly.entity_id
_entity_poly.type
_entity_poly.pdbx_seq_one_letter_code
_entity_poly.pdbx_strand_id
1 'polypeptide(L)'
;MDQYQFTVSAGELIHVRTYSTEELSFLTGHGAPEITAFRVAIGLWDNFSVARGMDENAQTVKSREMLLAATSELLHRLEQERELFSHSYKLKCPDSRSRGSMKCWIELKSGETGFLMARHAGQLYFEHKEAGPKIIDMRALSSLDTATGETRIFRKRNELRWPLFLQDLEVFLKSLMVSEVSISHGKLRRQMLVTTVAARLPAPTVQQADADDWDST
;
A
#
# COMPACT_ATOMS: atom_id res chain seq x y z
N MET A 1 -12.56 12.21 4.87
CA MET A 1 -11.93 10.90 4.60
C MET A 1 -11.48 10.35 5.93
N ASP A 2 -11.68 9.06 6.15
CA ASP A 2 -11.15 8.38 7.32
C ASP A 2 -9.62 8.34 7.22
N GLN A 3 -8.96 8.57 8.34
CA GLN A 3 -7.52 8.41 8.50
C GLN A 3 -7.26 7.29 9.50
N TYR A 4 -6.18 6.58 9.26
CA TYR A 4 -5.69 5.51 10.10
C TYR A 4 -4.29 5.86 10.58
N GLN A 5 -3.91 5.27 11.70
CA GLN A 5 -2.60 5.40 12.31
C GLN A 5 -2.01 4.01 12.48
N PHE A 6 -0.72 3.90 12.19
CA PHE A 6 0.13 2.76 12.48
C PHE A 6 1.24 3.23 13.40
N THR A 7 1.43 2.53 14.50
CA THR A 7 2.45 2.83 15.49
C THR A 7 3.29 1.58 15.73
N VAL A 8 4.61 1.73 15.66
CA VAL A 8 5.58 0.72 16.08
C VAL A 8 6.33 1.26 17.27
N SER A 9 6.41 0.48 18.34
CA SER A 9 7.04 0.88 19.59
C SER A 9 8.02 -0.18 20.09
N ALA A 10 9.13 0.28 20.66
CA ALA A 10 10.17 -0.51 21.30
C ALA A 10 10.65 0.23 22.56
N GLY A 11 9.97 -0.01 23.68
CA GLY A 11 10.16 0.79 24.89
C GLY A 11 9.73 2.24 24.65
N GLU A 12 10.66 3.18 24.83
CA GLU A 12 10.41 4.62 24.64
C GLU A 12 10.52 5.07 23.18
N LEU A 13 11.08 4.24 22.30
CA LEU A 13 11.23 4.54 20.88
C LEU A 13 9.94 4.24 20.14
N ILE A 14 9.40 5.23 19.43
CA ILE A 14 8.11 5.14 18.76
C ILE A 14 8.24 5.68 17.33
N HIS A 15 7.77 4.88 16.37
CA HIS A 15 7.55 5.30 14.99
C HIS A 15 6.04 5.36 14.71
N VAL A 16 5.56 6.50 14.24
CA VAL A 16 4.15 6.73 13.96
C VAL A 16 3.97 7.14 12.51
N ARG A 17 2.99 6.53 11.84
CA ARG A 17 2.53 6.99 10.53
C ARG A 17 1.02 7.09 10.45
N THR A 18 0.55 8.10 9.72
CA THR A 18 -0.85 8.20 9.31
C THR A 18 -1.00 7.83 7.84
N TYR A 19 -2.10 7.16 7.52
CA TYR A 19 -2.44 6.76 6.15
C TYR A 19 -3.95 6.83 5.93
N SER A 20 -4.33 7.07 4.69
CA SER A 20 -5.71 7.17 4.22
C SER A 20 -6.32 5.79 3.94
N THR A 21 -7.64 5.74 3.76
CA THR A 21 -8.32 4.52 3.27
C THR A 21 -7.79 4.06 1.90
N GLU A 22 -7.39 4.98 1.03
CA GLU A 22 -6.81 4.64 -0.28
C GLU A 22 -5.44 3.96 -0.11
N GLU A 23 -4.59 4.49 0.76
CA GLU A 23 -3.30 3.87 1.11
C GLU A 23 -3.48 2.52 1.80
N LEU A 24 -4.46 2.37 2.69
CA LEU A 24 -4.80 1.07 3.29
C LEU A 24 -5.27 0.07 2.23
N SER A 25 -6.03 0.53 1.23
CA SER A 25 -6.52 -0.35 0.17
C SER A 25 -5.37 -0.98 -0.61
N PHE A 26 -4.23 -0.30 -0.77
CA PHE A 26 -3.04 -0.87 -1.38
C PHE A 26 -2.61 -2.20 -0.71
N LEU A 27 -2.61 -2.25 0.63
CA LEU A 27 -2.23 -3.44 1.40
C LEU A 27 -3.25 -4.59 1.36
N THR A 28 -4.47 -4.32 0.90
CA THR A 28 -5.54 -5.32 0.82
C THR A 28 -5.71 -5.91 -0.58
N GLY A 29 -4.92 -5.44 -1.55
CA GLY A 29 -4.92 -5.98 -2.91
C GLY A 29 -4.22 -7.33 -3.03
N HIS A 30 -4.41 -7.99 -4.17
CA HIS A 30 -3.88 -9.34 -4.45
C HIS A 30 -2.56 -9.34 -5.23
N GLY A 31 -1.97 -8.17 -5.49
CA GLY A 31 -0.98 -8.00 -6.56
C GLY A 31 0.45 -8.47 -6.27
N ALA A 32 0.84 -8.70 -5.01
CA ALA A 32 2.22 -9.07 -4.69
C ALA A 32 2.32 -9.88 -3.37
N PRO A 33 3.06 -11.01 -3.34
CA PRO A 33 3.29 -11.76 -2.11
C PRO A 33 3.96 -10.92 -1.01
N GLU A 34 4.82 -9.97 -1.38
CA GLU A 34 5.49 -9.03 -0.48
C GLU A 34 4.50 -8.14 0.27
N ILE A 35 3.42 -7.70 -0.40
CA ILE A 35 2.33 -6.96 0.25
C ILE A 35 1.66 -7.83 1.32
N THR A 36 1.47 -9.12 1.02
CA THR A 36 0.88 -10.07 1.97
C THR A 36 1.81 -10.35 3.15
N ALA A 37 3.10 -10.57 2.88
CA ALA A 37 4.11 -10.76 3.92
C ALA A 37 4.18 -9.55 4.85
N PHE A 38 4.27 -8.35 4.27
CA PHE A 38 4.27 -7.10 5.05
C PHE A 38 2.99 -6.95 5.87
N ARG A 39 1.81 -7.20 5.28
CA ARG A 39 0.51 -7.17 5.96
C ARG A 39 0.48 -8.06 7.21
N VAL A 40 0.98 -9.29 7.08
CA VAL A 40 1.07 -10.24 8.20
C VAL A 40 2.10 -9.78 9.24
N ALA A 41 3.23 -9.25 8.77
CA ALA A 41 4.31 -8.80 9.65
C ALA A 41 3.92 -7.59 10.50
N ILE A 42 3.16 -6.65 9.93
CA ILE A 42 2.58 -5.53 10.71
C ILE A 42 1.40 -5.98 11.59
N GLY A 43 0.94 -7.23 11.47
CA GLY A 43 -0.23 -7.71 12.18
C GLY A 43 -1.50 -6.95 11.80
N LEU A 44 -1.57 -6.49 10.54
CA LEU A 44 -2.80 -5.95 10.00
C LEU A 44 -3.81 -7.09 10.06
N TRP A 45 -4.83 -6.90 10.87
CA TRP A 45 -5.90 -7.85 11.15
C TRP A 45 -5.73 -8.85 12.31
N ASP A 46 -4.66 -8.76 13.09
CA ASP A 46 -4.43 -9.72 14.19
C ASP A 46 -5.48 -9.66 15.32
N ASN A 47 -6.15 -8.52 15.52
CA ASN A 47 -7.06 -8.30 16.66
C ASN A 47 -8.49 -7.90 16.23
N PHE A 48 -9.04 -8.54 15.20
CA PHE A 48 -10.36 -8.20 14.69
C PHE A 48 -11.48 -8.83 15.52
N SER A 49 -11.93 -8.10 16.53
CA SER A 49 -13.09 -8.46 17.37
C SER A 49 -14.40 -7.77 16.94
N VAL A 50 -14.41 -6.94 15.88
CA VAL A 50 -15.63 -6.22 15.45
C VAL A 50 -15.93 -6.39 13.97
N ALA A 51 -17.19 -6.67 13.66
CA ALA A 51 -17.69 -7.15 12.37
C ALA A 51 -17.29 -6.34 11.11
N ARG A 52 -16.75 -5.11 11.23
CA ARG A 52 -16.36 -4.25 10.09
C ARG A 52 -15.26 -3.19 10.39
N GLY A 53 -14.32 -3.40 11.32
CA GLY A 53 -13.30 -2.35 11.58
C GLY A 53 -12.11 -2.76 12.46
N MET A 54 -11.00 -2.00 12.36
CA MET A 54 -9.86 -2.09 13.29
C MET A 54 -10.31 -1.66 14.67
N ASP A 55 -10.10 -2.51 15.69
CA ASP A 55 -10.24 -2.12 17.08
C ASP A 55 -9.23 -0.99 17.38
N GLU A 56 -9.70 0.10 18.00
CA GLU A 56 -8.89 1.27 18.34
C GLU A 56 -7.80 0.94 19.37
N ASN A 57 -7.94 -0.18 20.08
CA ASN A 57 -6.97 -0.69 21.06
C ASN A 57 -6.23 -1.94 20.58
N ALA A 58 -6.34 -2.31 19.30
CA ALA A 58 -5.64 -3.45 18.75
C ALA A 58 -4.12 -3.26 18.86
N GLN A 59 -3.48 -4.09 19.68
CA GLN A 59 -2.03 -4.13 19.85
C GLN A 59 -1.54 -5.56 19.68
N THR A 60 -0.45 -5.73 18.93
CA THR A 60 0.20 -7.03 18.72
C THR A 60 1.70 -6.88 18.99
N VAL A 61 2.36 -7.99 19.28
CA VAL A 61 3.82 -8.05 19.45
C VAL A 61 4.36 -8.93 18.34
N LYS A 62 5.37 -8.43 17.63
CA LYS A 62 5.94 -9.07 16.45
C LYS A 62 7.45 -9.08 16.53
N SER A 63 8.07 -10.08 15.91
CA SER A 63 9.51 -10.08 15.68
C SER A 63 9.92 -8.85 14.87
N ARG A 64 10.89 -8.11 15.39
CA ARG A 64 11.52 -6.97 14.70
C ARG A 64 12.12 -7.44 13.37
N GLU A 65 12.79 -8.58 13.36
CA GLU A 65 13.48 -9.11 12.18
C GLU A 65 12.51 -9.48 11.07
N MET A 66 11.39 -10.11 11.42
CA MET A 66 10.33 -10.45 10.46
C MET A 66 9.73 -9.18 9.84
N LEU A 67 9.44 -8.17 10.67
CA LEU A 67 8.91 -6.90 10.18
C LEU A 67 9.93 -6.17 9.30
N LEU A 68 11.21 -6.16 9.69
CA LEU A 68 12.27 -5.55 8.90
C LEU A 68 12.39 -6.23 7.53
N ALA A 69 12.48 -7.56 7.48
CA ALA A 69 12.58 -8.30 6.23
C ALA A 69 11.41 -8.01 5.29
N ALA A 70 10.18 -8.07 5.79
CA ALA A 70 8.98 -7.77 4.99
C ALA A 70 8.92 -6.30 4.54
N THR A 71 9.40 -5.36 5.37
CA THR A 71 9.50 -3.94 5.02
C THR A 71 10.48 -3.73 3.87
N SER A 72 11.69 -4.30 3.98
CA SER A 72 12.75 -4.20 2.97
C SER A 72 12.32 -4.84 1.64
N GLU A 73 11.69 -6.02 1.69
CA GLU A 73 11.23 -6.73 0.50
C GLU A 73 10.13 -5.95 -0.24
N LEU A 74 9.14 -5.43 0.49
CA LEU A 74 8.09 -4.60 -0.10
C LEU A 74 8.64 -3.29 -0.67
N LEU A 75 9.57 -2.63 0.04
CA LEU A 75 10.22 -1.41 -0.45
C LEU A 75 10.95 -1.68 -1.76
N HIS A 76 11.77 -2.73 -1.80
CA HIS A 76 12.51 -3.14 -2.99
C HIS A 76 11.57 -3.41 -4.17
N ARG A 77 10.47 -4.13 -3.92
CA ARG A 77 9.45 -4.42 -4.94
C ARG A 77 8.81 -3.14 -5.48
N LEU A 78 8.49 -2.19 -4.61
CA LEU A 78 7.91 -0.90 -5.00
C LEU A 78 8.88 -0.04 -5.81
N GLU A 79 10.18 -0.14 -5.55
CA GLU A 79 11.21 0.57 -6.30
C GLU A 79 11.40 -0.04 -7.70
N GLN A 80 11.45 -1.37 -7.80
CA GLN A 80 11.54 -2.08 -9.07
C GLN A 80 10.32 -1.81 -9.98
N GLU A 81 9.11 -1.81 -9.40
CA GLU A 81 7.86 -1.63 -10.14
C GLU A 81 7.20 -0.28 -9.86
N ARG A 82 8.02 0.76 -9.66
CA ARG A 82 7.55 2.11 -9.29
C ARG A 82 6.51 2.66 -10.25
N GLU A 83 6.76 2.51 -11.55
CA GLU A 83 5.84 3.00 -12.58
C GLU A 83 4.47 2.32 -12.46
N LEU A 84 4.48 1.01 -12.28
CA LEU A 84 3.30 0.17 -12.17
C LEU A 84 2.46 0.54 -10.94
N PHE A 85 3.08 0.69 -9.77
CA PHE A 85 2.35 1.08 -8.55
C PHE A 85 1.95 2.56 -8.50
N SER A 86 2.49 3.40 -9.38
CA SER A 86 2.13 4.81 -9.47
C SER A 86 0.82 5.09 -10.21
N HIS A 87 0.05 4.07 -10.59
CA HIS A 87 -1.20 4.25 -11.34
C HIS A 87 -2.41 3.72 -10.58
N SER A 88 -3.48 4.51 -10.53
CA SER A 88 -4.82 4.02 -10.18
C SER A 88 -5.68 3.91 -11.44
N TYR A 89 -6.58 2.94 -11.44
CA TYR A 89 -7.41 2.62 -12.59
C TYR A 89 -8.88 2.94 -12.32
N LYS A 90 -9.60 3.34 -13.36
CA LYS A 90 -11.06 3.55 -13.35
C LYS A 90 -11.66 2.92 -14.59
N LEU A 91 -12.82 2.31 -14.43
CA LEU A 91 -13.51 1.60 -15.51
C LEU A 91 -14.74 2.40 -15.98
N LYS A 92 -15.01 2.32 -17.28
CA LYS A 92 -16.33 2.61 -17.84
C LYS A 92 -16.85 1.30 -18.44
N CYS A 93 -17.83 0.72 -17.76
CA CYS A 93 -18.54 -0.47 -18.21
C CYS A 93 -19.41 -0.16 -19.44
N PRO A 94 -19.67 -1.13 -20.31
CA PRO A 94 -20.49 -0.94 -21.51
C PRO A 94 -21.88 -0.38 -21.20
N ASP A 95 -22.55 -0.95 -20.19
CA ASP A 95 -23.92 -0.57 -19.79
C ASP A 95 -23.98 0.60 -18.78
N SER A 96 -22.82 1.13 -18.37
CA SER A 96 -22.77 2.22 -17.40
C SER A 96 -22.73 3.58 -18.09
N ARG A 97 -23.73 4.42 -17.77
CA ARG A 97 -23.71 5.84 -18.14
C ARG A 97 -22.63 6.63 -17.37
N SER A 98 -22.19 6.14 -16.20
CA SER A 98 -21.19 6.82 -15.38
C SER A 98 -19.77 6.32 -15.67
N ARG A 99 -18.83 7.27 -15.70
CA ARG A 99 -17.38 7.01 -15.74
C ARG A 99 -16.90 6.83 -14.30
N GLY A 100 -16.15 5.77 -14.03
CA GLY A 100 -15.37 5.67 -12.79
C GLY A 100 -15.75 4.53 -11.85
N SER A 101 -16.24 3.41 -12.37
CA SER A 101 -16.39 2.22 -11.54
C SER A 101 -15.02 1.63 -11.19
N MET A 102 -14.88 1.10 -9.97
CA MET A 102 -13.71 0.31 -9.54
C MET A 102 -13.90 -1.19 -9.82
N LYS A 103 -15.09 -1.60 -10.28
CA LYS A 103 -15.47 -2.98 -10.55
C LYS A 103 -16.46 -3.05 -11.70
N CYS A 104 -16.24 -3.94 -12.65
CA CYS A 104 -17.12 -4.14 -13.79
C CYS A 104 -17.41 -5.62 -13.98
N TRP A 105 -18.68 -6.01 -14.06
CA TRP A 105 -19.03 -7.34 -14.54
C TRP A 105 -18.86 -7.36 -16.06
N ILE A 106 -18.11 -8.32 -16.57
CA ILE A 106 -17.86 -8.46 -18.01
C ILE A 106 -17.93 -9.92 -18.44
N GLU A 107 -18.27 -10.11 -19.71
CA GLU A 107 -18.18 -11.38 -20.43
C GLU A 107 -17.19 -11.19 -21.59
N LEU A 108 -16.09 -11.93 -21.58
CA LEU A 108 -15.09 -11.90 -22.63
C LEU A 108 -15.63 -12.57 -23.90
N LYS A 109 -15.10 -12.21 -25.07
CA LYS A 109 -15.47 -12.85 -26.35
C LYS A 109 -15.19 -14.37 -26.38
N SER A 110 -14.33 -14.87 -25.48
CA SER A 110 -14.09 -16.30 -25.25
C SER A 110 -15.25 -17.03 -24.54
N GLY A 111 -16.25 -16.31 -24.03
CA GLY A 111 -17.34 -16.84 -23.19
C GLY A 111 -17.02 -16.85 -21.69
N GLU A 112 -15.80 -16.48 -21.30
CA GLU A 112 -15.40 -16.37 -19.89
C GLU A 112 -16.12 -15.18 -19.23
N THR A 113 -16.69 -15.40 -18.03
CA THR A 113 -17.40 -14.35 -17.27
C THR A 113 -16.74 -14.07 -15.94
N GLY A 114 -16.76 -12.80 -15.51
CA GLY A 114 -16.13 -12.41 -14.27
C GLY A 114 -16.14 -10.91 -14.01
N PHE A 115 -15.31 -10.49 -13.07
CA PHE A 115 -15.18 -9.10 -12.68
C PHE A 115 -13.84 -8.51 -13.09
N LEU A 116 -13.87 -7.40 -13.83
CA LEU A 116 -12.71 -6.53 -13.98
C LEU A 116 -12.61 -5.60 -12.77
N MET A 117 -11.50 -5.67 -12.04
CA MET A 117 -11.27 -5.04 -10.75
C MET A 117 -10.13 -4.01 -10.84
N ALA A 118 -10.44 -2.77 -10.48
CA ALA A 118 -9.55 -1.60 -10.51
C ALA A 118 -9.45 -0.93 -9.12
N ARG A 119 -9.66 -1.71 -8.05
CA ARG A 119 -9.86 -1.20 -6.69
C ARG A 119 -8.58 -0.74 -6.01
N HIS A 120 -7.44 -1.33 -6.37
CA HIS A 120 -6.17 -1.15 -5.68
C HIS A 120 -5.16 -0.46 -6.60
N ALA A 121 -4.35 0.44 -6.06
CA ALA A 121 -3.30 1.12 -6.82
C ALA A 121 -2.32 0.10 -7.41
N GLY A 122 -1.91 0.31 -8.66
CA GLY A 122 -1.04 -0.58 -9.43
C GLY A 122 -1.65 -1.92 -9.79
N GLN A 123 -2.95 -2.13 -9.54
CA GLN A 123 -3.63 -3.40 -9.78
C GLN A 123 -4.85 -3.18 -10.66
N LEU A 124 -4.83 -3.84 -11.81
CA LEU A 124 -5.99 -4.00 -12.67
C LEU A 124 -6.02 -5.46 -13.10
N TYR A 125 -7.04 -6.18 -12.64
CA TYR A 125 -7.13 -7.61 -12.91
C TYR A 125 -8.54 -8.07 -13.19
N PHE A 126 -8.64 -9.15 -13.97
CA PHE A 126 -9.88 -9.90 -14.14
C PHE A 126 -9.94 -11.02 -13.10
N GLU A 127 -11.09 -11.20 -12.46
CA GLU A 127 -11.39 -12.24 -11.48
C GLU A 127 -12.50 -13.15 -12.04
N HIS A 128 -12.15 -14.40 -12.37
CA HIS A 128 -13.08 -15.35 -12.98
C HIS A 128 -14.14 -15.85 -12.00
N LYS A 129 -15.39 -16.01 -12.45
CA LYS A 129 -16.49 -16.49 -11.58
C LYS A 129 -16.35 -17.99 -11.23
N GLU A 130 -15.93 -18.79 -12.20
CA GLU A 130 -16.08 -20.26 -12.15
C GLU A 130 -14.81 -21.05 -11.79
N ALA A 131 -13.63 -20.43 -11.78
CA ALA A 131 -12.35 -21.14 -11.67
C ALA A 131 -11.52 -20.74 -10.43
N GLY A 132 -12.14 -20.10 -9.44
CA GLY A 132 -11.42 -19.41 -8.37
C GLY A 132 -10.73 -18.12 -8.88
N PRO A 133 -10.00 -17.40 -8.02
CA PRO A 133 -9.40 -16.12 -8.37
C PRO A 133 -8.20 -16.32 -9.30
N LYS A 134 -8.44 -16.55 -10.59
CA LYS A 134 -7.42 -16.39 -11.63
C LYS A 134 -7.26 -14.91 -11.90
N ILE A 135 -6.20 -14.31 -11.36
CA ILE A 135 -5.88 -12.90 -11.50
C ILE A 135 -5.11 -12.71 -12.81
N ILE A 136 -5.74 -12.11 -13.81
CA ILE A 136 -5.08 -11.77 -15.08
C ILE A 136 -4.75 -10.29 -15.06
N ASP A 137 -3.47 -9.94 -15.22
CA ASP A 137 -3.02 -8.56 -15.33
C ASP A 137 -3.52 -7.91 -16.63
N MET A 138 -4.29 -6.83 -16.49
CA MET A 138 -4.88 -6.09 -17.62
C MET A 138 -4.31 -4.66 -17.74
N ARG A 139 -3.24 -4.32 -17.01
CA ARG A 139 -2.73 -2.94 -16.86
C ARG A 139 -2.23 -2.30 -18.14
N ALA A 140 -1.81 -3.10 -19.13
CA ALA A 140 -1.37 -2.62 -20.43
C ALA A 140 -2.52 -2.17 -21.34
N LEU A 141 -3.77 -2.50 -21.00
CA LEU A 141 -4.93 -2.23 -21.85
C LEU A 141 -5.52 -0.86 -21.57
N SER A 142 -5.85 -0.12 -22.64
CA SER A 142 -6.67 1.10 -22.58
C SER A 142 -8.16 0.82 -22.74
N SER A 143 -8.50 -0.30 -23.38
CA SER A 143 -9.86 -0.80 -23.54
C SER A 143 -9.86 -2.31 -23.69
N LEU A 144 -11.03 -2.90 -23.45
CA LEU A 144 -11.29 -4.33 -23.54
C LEU A 144 -12.63 -4.52 -24.22
N ASP A 145 -12.63 -5.18 -25.38
CA ASP A 145 -13.85 -5.59 -26.05
C ASP A 145 -14.48 -6.78 -25.32
N THR A 146 -15.71 -6.61 -24.85
CA THR A 146 -16.52 -7.65 -24.21
C THR A 146 -17.67 -8.06 -25.13
N ALA A 147 -18.39 -9.12 -24.78
CA ALA A 147 -19.60 -9.54 -25.49
C ALA A 147 -20.72 -8.48 -25.43
N THR A 148 -20.71 -7.64 -24.39
CA THR A 148 -21.71 -6.58 -24.17
C THR A 148 -21.27 -5.19 -24.64
N GLY A 149 -20.02 -5.04 -25.09
CA GLY A 149 -19.48 -3.81 -25.66
C GLY A 149 -18.06 -3.47 -25.20
N GLU A 150 -17.59 -2.26 -25.51
CA GLU A 150 -16.24 -1.84 -25.12
C GLU A 150 -16.21 -1.40 -23.64
N THR A 151 -15.41 -2.07 -22.82
CA THR A 151 -15.03 -1.56 -21.50
C THR A 151 -13.80 -0.67 -21.64
N ARG A 152 -13.90 0.60 -21.24
CA ARG A 152 -12.75 1.53 -21.27
C ARG A 152 -12.04 1.59 -19.93
N ILE A 153 -10.71 1.58 -19.99
CA ILE A 153 -9.82 1.63 -18.83
C ILE A 153 -9.14 3.01 -18.81
N PHE A 154 -9.36 3.74 -17.72
CA PHE A 154 -8.72 5.02 -17.49
C PHE A 154 -7.65 4.87 -16.44
N ARG A 155 -6.41 5.22 -16.80
CA ARG A 155 -5.28 5.30 -15.88
C ARG A 155 -5.13 6.74 -15.36
N LYS A 156 -4.86 6.88 -14.07
CA LYS A 156 -4.45 8.14 -13.44
C LYS A 156 -3.16 7.90 -12.67
N ARG A 157 -2.14 8.71 -12.91
CA ARG A 157 -0.94 8.70 -12.09
C ARG A 157 -1.26 9.26 -10.71
N ASN A 158 -0.90 8.51 -9.68
CA ASN A 158 -1.04 8.85 -8.28
C ASN A 158 0.34 8.80 -7.63
N GLU A 159 0.56 9.68 -6.66
CA GLU A 159 1.76 9.64 -5.84
C GLU A 159 1.66 8.48 -4.85
N LEU A 160 2.56 7.49 -4.99
CA LEU A 160 2.65 6.40 -4.04
C LEU A 160 3.50 6.86 -2.86
N ARG A 161 2.89 7.00 -1.68
CA ARG A 161 3.57 7.42 -0.45
C ARG A 161 4.20 6.28 0.35
N TRP A 162 3.84 5.04 0.01
CA TRP A 162 4.36 3.83 0.66
C TRP A 162 5.89 3.73 0.66
N PRO A 163 6.63 4.02 -0.44
CA PRO A 163 8.09 3.94 -0.43
C PRO A 163 8.75 4.79 0.65
N LEU A 164 8.33 6.06 0.78
CA LEU A 164 8.87 6.95 1.82
C LEU A 164 8.58 6.42 3.23
N PHE A 165 7.36 5.93 3.44
CA PHE A 165 6.99 5.35 4.73
C PHE A 165 7.82 4.10 5.06
N LEU A 166 8.00 3.20 4.08
CA LEU A 166 8.76 1.96 4.28
C LEU A 166 10.24 2.26 4.50
N GLN A 167 10.80 3.28 3.84
CA GLN A 167 12.17 3.75 4.09
C GLN A 167 12.34 4.23 5.54
N ASP A 168 11.45 5.10 6.01
CA ASP A 168 11.50 5.61 7.39
C ASP A 168 11.34 4.47 8.43
N LEU A 169 10.42 3.53 8.16
CA LEU A 169 10.20 2.36 9.02
C LEU A 169 11.41 1.43 9.01
N GLU A 170 12.03 1.19 7.85
CA GLU A 170 13.22 0.35 7.73
C GLU A 170 14.39 0.94 8.54
N VAL A 171 14.64 2.25 8.42
CA VAL A 171 15.66 2.96 9.20
C VAL A 171 15.38 2.83 10.70
N PHE A 172 14.12 3.05 11.11
CA PHE A 172 13.72 2.88 12.50
C PHE A 172 14.01 1.46 13.00
N LEU A 173 13.57 0.42 12.29
CA LEU A 173 13.75 -0.98 12.69
C LEU A 173 15.22 -1.42 12.71
N LYS A 174 16.05 -0.92 11.79
CA LYS A 174 17.50 -1.14 11.78
C LYS A 174 18.20 -0.51 12.99
N SER A 175 17.66 0.59 13.53
CA SER A 175 18.24 1.26 14.70
C SER A 175 17.91 0.58 16.04
N LEU A 176 16.92 -0.31 16.07
CA LEU A 176 16.48 -0.97 17.29
C LEU A 176 17.39 -2.15 17.67
N MET A 177 17.76 -2.21 18.96
CA MET A 177 18.52 -3.31 19.56
C MET A 177 17.64 -4.39 20.24
N VAL A 178 16.32 -4.35 20.01
CA VAL A 178 15.35 -5.30 20.59
C VAL A 178 14.98 -6.41 19.61
N SER A 179 14.55 -7.56 20.11
CA SER A 179 14.08 -8.68 19.28
C SER A 179 12.63 -8.51 18.83
N GLU A 180 11.81 -7.81 19.60
CA GLU A 180 10.38 -7.65 19.39
C GLU A 180 9.96 -6.18 19.42
N VAL A 181 8.92 -5.88 18.66
CA VAL A 181 8.27 -4.57 18.64
C VAL A 181 6.80 -4.73 18.91
N SER A 182 6.21 -3.73 19.54
CA SER A 182 4.77 -3.66 19.68
C SER A 182 4.16 -2.77 18.61
N ILE A 183 3.14 -3.28 17.95
CA ILE A 183 2.47 -2.65 16.83
C ILE A 183 1.03 -2.37 17.20
N SER A 184 0.55 -1.15 16.94
CA SER A 184 -0.85 -0.81 17.07
C SER A 184 -1.40 -0.13 15.82
N HIS A 185 -2.68 -0.38 15.56
CA HIS A 185 -3.44 0.23 14.48
C HIS A 185 -4.65 0.94 15.06
N GLY A 186 -4.88 2.18 14.65
CA GLY A 186 -6.01 2.97 15.15
C GLY A 186 -6.70 3.74 14.03
N LYS A 187 -8.02 3.91 14.13
CA LYS A 187 -8.75 4.88 13.31
C LYS A 187 -8.64 6.25 14.00
N LEU A 188 -8.08 7.24 13.30
CA LEU A 188 -8.06 8.61 13.80
C LEU A 188 -9.47 9.19 13.70
N ARG A 189 -10.15 9.33 14.86
CA ARG A 189 -11.40 10.10 14.92
C ARG A 189 -11.06 11.59 14.72
N ARG A 190 -11.96 12.33 14.07
CA ARG A 190 -11.81 13.76 13.71
C ARG A 190 -11.65 14.72 14.91
N GLN A 191 -11.43 14.25 16.12
CA GLN A 191 -11.29 15.07 17.32
C GLN A 191 -9.90 14.91 17.93
N MET A 192 -9.27 16.07 18.14
CA MET A 192 -7.97 16.35 18.75
C MET A 192 -6.74 16.14 17.86
N LEU A 193 -6.37 17.22 17.17
CA LEU A 193 -4.98 17.54 16.85
C LEU A 193 -4.20 17.65 18.18
N VAL A 194 -3.71 16.53 18.69
CA VAL A 194 -2.57 16.55 19.61
C VAL A 194 -1.34 16.41 18.73
N THR A 195 -0.61 17.50 18.61
CA THR A 195 0.69 17.56 17.95
C THR A 195 1.67 16.75 18.79
N THR A 196 1.77 15.44 18.55
CA THR A 196 2.84 14.64 19.17
C THR A 196 4.15 15.03 18.48
N VAL A 197 5.02 15.68 19.24
CA VAL A 197 6.38 16.03 18.84
C VAL A 197 7.11 14.74 18.51
N ALA A 198 7.37 14.51 17.22
CA ALA A 198 8.31 13.48 16.79
C ALA A 198 9.68 13.84 17.37
N ALA A 199 10.26 12.94 18.18
CA ALA A 199 11.66 13.01 18.53
C ALA A 199 12.45 12.97 17.22
N ARG A 200 13.00 14.11 16.80
CA ARG A 200 13.93 14.18 15.67
C ARG A 200 15.12 13.31 16.00
N LEU A 201 15.34 12.25 15.23
CA LEU A 201 16.66 11.64 15.16
C LEU A 201 17.65 12.75 14.74
N PRO A 202 18.81 12.86 15.40
CA PRO A 202 19.82 13.84 15.02
C PRO A 202 20.22 13.59 13.56
N ALA A 203 20.22 14.65 12.75
CA ALA A 203 20.70 14.56 11.39
C ALA A 203 22.16 14.06 11.41
N PRO A 204 22.56 13.16 10.49
CA PRO A 204 23.95 12.77 10.37
C PRO A 204 24.78 14.02 10.09
N THR A 205 25.82 14.22 10.89
CA THR A 205 26.81 15.28 10.69
C THR A 205 27.53 14.99 9.37
N VAL A 206 27.10 15.66 8.30
CA VAL A 206 27.86 15.68 7.05
C VAL A 206 29.11 16.51 7.33
N GLN A 207 30.25 15.85 7.48
CA GLN A 207 31.53 16.52 7.33
C GLN A 207 31.58 17.06 5.90
N GLN A 208 31.59 18.39 5.77
CA GLN A 208 31.90 19.06 4.51
C GLN A 208 33.28 18.56 4.09
N ALA A 209 33.32 17.79 3.01
CA ALA A 209 34.55 17.63 2.25
C ALA A 209 34.81 18.98 1.58
N ASP A 210 36.00 19.52 1.84
CA ASP A 210 36.52 20.68 1.16
C ASP A 210 36.45 20.46 -0.36
N ALA A 211 35.71 21.34 -1.02
CA ALA A 211 35.71 21.44 -2.46
C ALA A 211 36.99 22.19 -2.86
N ASP A 212 38.04 21.42 -3.18
CA ASP A 212 39.13 21.95 -3.97
C ASP A 212 38.70 22.08 -5.43
N ASP A 213 39.10 23.24 -5.95
CA ASP A 213 38.76 23.91 -7.20
C ASP A 213 39.46 23.26 -8.42
N TRP A 214 39.20 23.84 -9.60
CA TRP A 214 39.92 23.73 -10.90
C TRP A 214 39.34 22.84 -12.02
N ASP A 215 38.46 23.47 -12.81
CA ASP A 215 38.56 23.78 -14.25
C ASP A 215 39.21 22.81 -15.29
N SER A 216 38.56 22.82 -16.48
CA SER A 216 39.10 22.64 -17.85
C SER A 216 39.38 21.21 -18.37
N THR A 217 38.46 20.65 -19.18
CA THR A 217 38.53 20.62 -20.67
C THR A 217 37.29 19.96 -21.28
#